data_AF-A0A9W4XZU7-F1
#
_entry.id   AF-A0A9W4XZU7-F1
#
_cell.length_a   1.000
_cell.length_b   1.000
_cell.length_c   1.000
_cell.angle_alpha   90.00
_cell.angle_beta   90.00
_cell.angle_gamma   90.00
#
_symmetry.space_group_name_H-M   'P 1'
#
loop_
_entity.id
_entity.type
_entity.pdbx_description
1 polymer ?
#
loop_
_entity_poly.entity_id
_entity_poly.type
_entity_poly.pdbx_seq_one_letter_code
_entity_poly.pdbx_strand_id
1 'polypeptide(L)'
;MMRKLTQMDIAVDCDAGRSAMDLFRLGIKSGETRKCYGRKLRQVLCHIIGDDVLQGDLDERAEQLVSIARENPGSAVNIMLGLSGLLRERAGLPKTHPEYLNPSSMPNFFKPVKKLLKMNGVTINWGVVESTYAEVYNVAESRGWSREEIRGMLRFATGAVDRAAVLIAASSAIRAGAFGIRWKDIRHVYKNGDDLSFEKGEGSEVACAMLTVYPGTR
;
A
#
# COMPACT_ATOMS: atom_id res chain seq x y z
N MET A 1 33.36 -4.22 -16.30
CA MET A 1 34.23 -4.71 -15.21
C MET A 1 33.50 -4.47 -13.89
N MET A 2 33.26 -5.50 -13.08
CA MET A 2 32.49 -5.38 -11.83
C MET A 2 33.42 -4.90 -10.71
N ARG A 3 33.12 -3.75 -10.09
CA ARG A 3 33.90 -3.20 -8.96
C ARG A 3 33.77 -4.16 -7.77
N LYS A 4 34.90 -4.47 -7.12
CA LYS A 4 34.92 -5.23 -5.86
C LYS A 4 34.72 -4.28 -4.69
N LEU A 5 33.90 -4.69 -3.71
CA LEU A 5 33.74 -3.97 -2.46
C LEU A 5 35.05 -4.04 -1.66
N THR A 6 35.53 -2.90 -1.18
CA THR A 6 36.76 -2.80 -0.39
C THR A 6 36.47 -2.45 1.06
N GLN A 7 37.44 -2.68 1.96
CA GLN A 7 37.32 -2.26 3.35
C GLN A 7 37.21 -0.74 3.51
N MET A 8 37.80 0.04 2.58
CA MET A 8 37.61 1.49 2.53
C MET A 8 36.15 1.86 2.20
N ASP A 9 35.49 1.12 1.30
CA ASP A 9 34.08 1.37 0.98
C ASP A 9 33.17 1.10 2.20
N ILE A 10 33.52 0.12 3.03
CA ILE A 10 32.78 -0.22 4.27
C ILE A 10 33.06 0.84 5.36
N ALA A 11 34.32 1.25 5.53
CA ALA A 11 34.72 2.22 6.55
C ALA A 11 34.12 3.61 6.30
N VAL A 12 34.05 4.08 5.04
CA VAL A 12 33.39 5.35 4.69
C VAL A 12 31.89 5.32 5.03
N ASP A 13 31.23 4.18 4.86
CA ASP A 13 29.83 3.99 5.23
C ASP A 13 29.61 3.93 6.76
N CYS A 14 30.61 3.47 7.52
CA CYS A 14 30.59 3.42 8.98
C CYS A 14 30.94 4.77 9.65
N ASP A 15 31.93 5.51 9.13
CA ASP A 15 32.36 6.80 9.68
C ASP A 15 31.38 7.93 9.39
N ALA A 16 30.54 7.81 8.35
CA ALA A 16 29.52 8.80 8.02
C ALA A 16 28.23 8.68 8.85
N GLY A 17 28.12 7.71 9.77
CA GLY A 17 27.00 7.54 10.69
C GLY A 17 25.63 7.75 10.02
N ARG A 18 25.19 6.82 9.17
CA ARG A 18 23.91 6.96 8.49
C ARG A 18 22.78 7.15 9.50
N SER A 19 22.02 8.23 9.33
CA SER A 19 20.84 8.49 10.16
C SER A 19 19.83 7.36 10.04
N ALA A 20 19.00 7.19 11.07
CA ALA A 20 17.93 6.23 11.10
C ALA A 20 16.99 6.36 9.90
N MET A 21 16.79 7.59 9.44
CA MET A 21 15.95 7.92 8.30
C MET A 21 16.60 7.58 6.96
N ASP A 22 17.93 7.68 6.85
CA ASP A 22 18.64 7.25 5.65
C ASP A 22 18.61 5.73 5.49
N LEU A 23 18.83 4.99 6.58
CA LEU A 23 18.69 3.53 6.60
C LEU A 23 17.26 3.10 6.26
N PHE A 24 16.26 3.79 6.81
CA PHE A 24 14.85 3.58 6.48
C PHE A 24 14.57 3.78 4.98
N ARG A 25 15.02 4.90 4.40
CA ARG A 25 14.81 5.23 2.98
C ARG A 25 15.52 4.23 2.06
N LEU A 26 16.75 3.85 2.41
CA LEU A 26 17.55 2.86 1.68
C LEU A 26 16.88 1.49 1.65
N GLY A 27 16.21 1.12 2.74
CA GLY A 27 15.47 -0.13 2.84
C GLY A 27 14.25 -0.25 1.91
N ILE A 28 13.83 0.83 1.24
CA ILE A 28 12.61 0.87 0.41
C ILE A 28 12.99 1.04 -1.06
N LYS A 29 12.77 -0.01 -1.85
CA LYS A 29 13.09 -0.06 -3.29
C LYS A 29 12.21 0.86 -4.14
N SER A 30 10.89 0.79 -3.95
CA SER A 30 9.92 1.57 -4.74
C SER A 30 9.86 3.03 -4.27
N GLY A 31 9.98 3.97 -5.20
CA GLY A 31 9.86 5.41 -4.91
C GLY A 31 8.47 5.78 -4.35
N GLU A 32 7.40 5.17 -4.88
CA GLU A 32 6.03 5.39 -4.39
C GLU A 32 5.85 4.85 -2.97
N THR A 33 6.39 3.66 -2.66
CA THR A 33 6.37 3.13 -1.30
C THR A 33 7.17 4.02 -0.36
N ARG A 34 8.31 4.56 -0.80
CA ARG A 34 9.14 5.46 0.02
C ARG A 34 8.39 6.73 0.39
N LYS A 35 7.70 7.36 -0.57
CA LYS A 35 6.84 8.53 -0.33
C LYS A 35 5.66 8.18 0.60
N CYS A 36 4.98 7.06 0.35
CA CYS A 36 3.84 6.62 1.16
C CYS A 36 4.25 6.35 2.61
N TYR A 37 5.30 5.55 2.81
CA TYR A 37 5.81 5.21 4.13
C TYR A 37 6.37 6.44 4.84
N GLY A 38 7.07 7.34 4.15
CA GLY A 38 7.53 8.61 4.72
C GLY A 38 6.39 9.48 5.24
N ARG A 39 5.32 9.66 4.45
CA ARG A 39 4.11 10.39 4.90
C ARG A 39 3.46 9.74 6.11
N LYS A 40 3.35 8.41 6.14
CA LYS A 40 2.75 7.69 7.27
C LYS A 40 3.63 7.67 8.50
N LEU A 41 4.94 7.59 8.34
CA LEU A 41 5.88 7.72 9.44
C LEU A 41 5.77 9.10 10.09
N ARG A 42 5.74 10.17 9.29
CA ARG A 42 5.47 11.53 9.78
C ARG A 42 4.14 11.63 10.52
N GLN A 43 3.08 11.06 9.95
CA GLN A 43 1.78 11.05 10.62
C GLN A 43 1.85 10.39 11.98
N VAL A 44 2.57 9.27 12.12
CA VAL A 44 2.70 8.58 13.41
C VAL A 44 3.57 9.35 14.38
N LEU A 45 4.80 9.68 13.99
CA LEU A 45 5.80 10.24 14.90
C LEU A 45 5.53 11.70 15.27
N CYS A 46 4.96 12.49 14.35
CA CYS A 46 4.82 13.94 14.53
C CYS A 46 3.37 14.40 14.79
N HIS A 47 2.35 13.57 14.54
CA HIS A 47 0.94 13.98 14.67
C HIS A 47 0.11 13.10 15.59
N ILE A 48 0.54 11.87 15.87
CA ILE A 48 -0.19 10.97 16.78
C ILE A 48 0.59 10.80 18.08
N ILE A 49 1.90 10.54 18.00
CA ILE A 49 2.76 10.50 19.17
C ILE A 49 3.06 11.94 19.59
N GLY A 50 2.68 12.27 20.83
CA GLY A 50 2.82 13.61 21.40
C GLY A 50 4.27 14.00 21.68
N ASP A 51 4.46 15.30 21.89
CA ASP A 51 5.76 15.94 22.14
C ASP A 51 6.31 15.61 23.54
N ASP A 52 5.47 15.09 24.43
CA ASP A 52 5.84 14.51 25.72
C ASP A 52 6.55 13.16 25.57
N VAL A 53 6.39 12.47 24.43
CA VAL A 53 7.00 11.17 24.16
C VAL A 53 8.17 11.27 23.17
N LEU A 54 8.01 12.00 22.07
CA LEU A 54 9.07 12.21 21.06
C LEU A 54 9.11 13.68 20.65
N GLN A 55 10.29 14.30 20.71
CA GLN A 55 10.46 15.73 20.50
C GLN A 55 11.13 16.06 19.17
N GLY A 56 10.90 17.27 18.68
CA GLY A 56 11.57 17.77 17.49
C GLY A 56 10.91 17.36 16.18
N ASP A 57 11.69 17.37 15.10
CA ASP A 57 11.24 17.09 13.74
C ASP A 57 11.16 15.58 13.43
N LEU A 58 10.87 15.23 12.16
CA LEU A 58 10.72 13.83 11.78
C LEU A 58 12.01 13.02 11.97
N ASP A 59 13.15 13.59 11.61
CA ASP A 59 14.42 12.88 11.63
C ASP A 59 14.88 12.73 13.09
N GLU A 60 14.73 13.78 13.91
CA GLU A 60 15.01 13.75 15.36
C GLU A 60 14.14 12.73 16.12
N ARG A 61 12.83 12.70 15.84
CA ARG A 61 11.91 11.73 16.45
C ARG A 61 12.17 10.30 16.01
N ALA A 62 12.61 10.11 14.77
CA ALA A 62 12.98 8.78 14.27
C ALA A 62 14.22 8.25 15.00
N GLU A 63 15.22 9.09 15.25
CA GLU A 63 16.40 8.74 16.05
C GLU A 63 16.03 8.42 17.49
N GLN A 64 15.22 9.26 18.14
CA GLN A 64 14.75 9.02 19.51
C GLN A 64 14.05 7.67 19.63
N LEU A 65 13.12 7.35 18.71
CA LEU A 65 12.42 6.07 18.74
C LEU A 65 13.38 4.88 18.56
N VAL A 66 14.38 5.01 17.67
CA VAL A 66 15.40 3.97 17.47
C VAL A 66 16.27 3.81 18.72
N SER A 67 16.69 4.90 19.36
CA SER A 67 17.49 4.86 20.59
C SER A 67 16.72 4.22 21.73
N ILE A 68 15.48 4.67 21.98
CA ILE A 68 14.58 4.10 23.00
C ILE A 68 14.42 2.61 22.77
N ALA A 69 14.16 2.19 21.53
CA ALA A 69 13.94 0.78 21.21
C ALA A 69 15.22 -0.07 21.30
N ARG A 70 16.40 0.53 21.10
CA ARG A 70 17.70 -0.14 21.23
C ARG A 70 18.11 -0.30 22.69
N GLU A 71 17.91 0.73 23.50
CA GLU A 71 18.21 0.73 24.93
C GLU A 71 17.21 -0.11 25.73
N ASN A 72 15.92 0.04 25.43
CA ASN A 72 14.84 -0.68 26.08
C ASN A 72 13.72 -1.05 25.09
N PRO A 73 13.79 -2.26 24.50
CA PRO A 73 12.75 -2.78 23.62
C PRO A 73 11.34 -2.76 24.25
N GLY A 74 11.23 -2.91 25.57
CA GLY A 74 9.96 -2.86 26.30
C GLY A 74 9.32 -1.48 26.27
N SER A 75 10.11 -0.41 26.41
CA SER A 75 9.62 0.97 26.26
C SER A 75 9.06 1.22 24.87
N ALA A 76 9.74 0.74 23.83
CA ALA A 76 9.23 0.85 22.47
C ALA A 76 7.93 0.07 22.24
N VAL A 77 7.80 -1.13 22.82
CA VAL A 77 6.53 -1.88 22.81
C VAL A 77 5.43 -1.07 23.50
N ASN A 78 5.69 -0.46 24.66
CA ASN A 78 4.71 0.36 25.37
C ASN A 78 4.25 1.59 24.55
N ILE A 79 5.17 2.27 23.86
CA ILE A 79 4.81 3.36 22.92
C ILE A 79 3.91 2.82 21.81
N MET A 80 4.23 1.65 21.24
CA MET A 80 3.43 1.03 20.19
C MET A 80 2.05 0.57 20.70
N LEU A 81 1.95 0.12 21.94
CA LEU A 81 0.68 -0.22 22.60
C LEU A 81 -0.18 1.03 22.82
N GLY A 82 0.40 2.15 23.26
CA GLY A 82 -0.29 3.43 23.38
C GLY A 82 -0.83 3.92 22.03
N LEU A 83 0.00 3.86 20.98
CA LEU A 83 -0.42 4.13 19.60
C LEU A 83 -1.58 3.23 19.17
N SER A 84 -1.50 1.93 19.49
CA SER A 84 -2.57 0.98 19.20
C SER A 84 -3.88 1.38 19.89
N GLY A 85 -3.83 1.72 21.18
CA GLY A 85 -4.98 2.21 21.95
C GLY A 85 -5.68 3.39 21.29
N LEU A 86 -4.93 4.46 20.96
CA LEU A 86 -5.47 5.63 20.29
C LEU A 86 -6.12 5.31 18.93
N LEU A 87 -5.51 4.43 18.15
CA LEU A 87 -6.07 4.01 16.85
C LEU A 87 -7.32 3.14 17.01
N ARG A 88 -7.41 2.31 18.07
CA ARG A 88 -8.61 1.54 18.38
C ARG A 88 -9.78 2.41 18.79
N GLU A 89 -9.54 3.43 19.61
CA GLU A 89 -10.57 4.40 20.01
C GLU A 89 -11.21 5.02 18.77
N ARG A 90 -10.37 5.48 17.83
CA ARG A 90 -10.83 5.99 16.53
C ARG A 90 -11.56 4.97 15.68
N ALA A 91 -11.17 3.70 15.77
CA ALA A 91 -11.83 2.60 15.06
C ALA A 91 -13.18 2.21 15.65
N GLY A 92 -13.43 2.53 16.92
CA GLY A 92 -14.71 2.36 17.59
C GLY A 92 -15.71 3.49 17.32
N LEU A 93 -15.30 4.58 16.68
CA LEU A 93 -16.19 5.70 16.33
C LEU A 93 -17.20 5.29 15.24
N PRO A 94 -18.35 6.00 15.14
CA PRO A 94 -19.28 5.82 14.02
C PRO A 94 -18.59 6.08 12.66
N LYS A 95 -18.94 5.32 11.61
CA LYS A 95 -18.36 5.48 10.26
C LYS A 95 -18.49 6.89 9.67
N THR A 96 -19.49 7.65 10.13
CA THR A 96 -19.76 9.03 9.73
C THR A 96 -18.93 10.07 10.50
N HIS A 97 -18.24 9.66 11.56
CA HIS A 97 -17.43 10.57 12.38
C HIS A 97 -16.17 11.00 11.62
N PRO A 98 -15.78 12.29 11.63
CA PRO A 98 -14.61 12.79 10.90
C PRO A 98 -13.30 12.09 11.25
N GLU A 99 -13.16 11.64 12.49
CA GLU A 99 -11.95 10.97 12.99
C GLU A 99 -11.98 9.44 12.88
N TYR A 100 -13.09 8.87 12.39
CA TYR A 100 -13.26 7.43 12.24
C TYR A 100 -12.10 6.82 11.48
N LEU A 101 -11.54 5.75 12.05
CA LEU A 101 -10.52 4.96 11.39
C LEU A 101 -11.09 3.61 10.99
N ASN A 102 -11.02 3.26 9.71
CA ASN A 102 -11.33 1.90 9.29
C ASN A 102 -10.34 0.91 9.95
N PRO A 103 -10.80 -0.12 10.71
CA PRO A 103 -9.94 -1.10 11.37
C PRO A 103 -8.90 -1.76 10.44
N SER A 104 -9.28 -2.07 9.19
CA SER A 104 -8.34 -2.63 8.20
C SER A 104 -7.20 -1.70 7.81
N SER A 105 -7.31 -0.41 8.10
CA SER A 105 -6.25 0.57 7.84
C SER A 105 -5.24 0.67 8.98
N MET A 106 -5.59 0.18 10.18
CA MET A 106 -4.76 0.29 11.38
C MET A 106 -3.35 -0.31 11.20
N PRO A 107 -3.14 -1.48 10.57
CA PRO A 107 -1.79 -2.01 10.33
C PRO A 107 -0.88 -1.09 9.51
N ASN A 108 -1.46 -0.21 8.68
CA ASN A 108 -0.67 0.69 7.82
C ASN A 108 0.05 1.80 8.60
N PHE A 109 -0.37 2.10 9.84
CA PHE A 109 0.33 3.03 10.73
C PHE A 109 1.62 2.39 11.29
N PHE A 110 1.61 1.07 11.52
CA PHE A 110 2.76 0.36 12.09
C PHE A 110 3.78 -0.10 11.05
N LYS A 111 3.36 -0.38 9.81
CA LYS A 111 4.28 -0.78 8.72
C LYS A 111 5.51 0.13 8.56
N PRO A 112 5.39 1.47 8.49
CA PRO A 112 6.56 2.33 8.38
C PRO A 112 7.45 2.29 9.64
N VAL A 113 6.86 2.21 10.85
CA VAL A 113 7.62 2.11 12.10
C VAL A 113 8.39 0.78 12.18
N LYS A 114 7.75 -0.34 11.84
CA LYS A 114 8.39 -1.65 11.67
C LYS A 114 9.57 -1.58 10.74
N LYS A 115 9.40 -0.90 9.60
CA LYS A 115 10.45 -0.74 8.60
C LYS A 115 11.60 0.12 9.14
N LEU A 116 11.31 1.21 9.85
CA LEU A 116 12.31 2.05 10.50
C LEU A 116 13.17 1.23 11.47
N LEU A 117 12.55 0.56 12.45
CA LEU A 117 13.27 -0.24 13.44
C LEU A 117 14.06 -1.38 12.81
N LYS A 118 13.45 -2.11 11.86
CA LYS A 118 14.11 -3.22 11.15
C LYS A 118 15.36 -2.76 10.39
N MET A 119 15.30 -1.62 9.69
CA MET A 119 16.46 -1.11 8.95
C MET A 119 17.57 -0.57 9.85
N ASN A 120 17.24 -0.24 11.10
CA ASN A 120 18.16 0.23 12.13
C ASN A 120 18.66 -0.89 13.05
N GLY A 121 18.41 -2.16 12.69
CA GLY A 121 18.87 -3.33 13.45
C GLY A 121 18.14 -3.56 14.77
N VAL A 122 16.99 -2.91 14.98
CA VAL A 122 16.23 -3.02 16.23
C VAL A 122 15.07 -4.01 16.06
N THR A 123 14.92 -4.91 17.03
CA THR A 123 13.86 -5.92 17.08
C THR A 123 13.05 -5.76 18.37
N ILE A 124 11.72 -5.74 18.24
CA ILE A 124 10.77 -5.72 19.37
C ILE A 124 9.71 -6.81 19.18
N ASN A 125 8.98 -7.16 20.24
CA ASN A 125 7.90 -8.14 20.16
C ASN A 125 6.64 -7.54 19.55
N TRP A 126 6.56 -7.55 18.22
CA TRP A 126 5.40 -7.05 17.48
C TRP A 126 4.12 -7.84 17.71
N GLY A 127 4.21 -9.13 18.08
CA GLY A 127 3.02 -9.96 18.31
C GLY A 127 2.14 -9.43 19.44
N VAL A 128 2.76 -8.87 20.48
CA VAL A 128 2.06 -8.19 21.59
C VAL A 128 1.33 -6.94 21.12
N VAL A 129 1.91 -6.17 20.18
CA VAL A 129 1.27 -4.97 19.65
C VAL A 129 0.13 -5.34 18.70
N GLU A 130 0.36 -6.29 17.80
CA GLU A 130 -0.61 -6.71 16.79
C GLU A 130 -1.86 -7.37 17.38
N SER A 131 -1.72 -8.11 18.48
CA SER A 131 -2.86 -8.71 19.19
C SER A 131 -3.81 -7.68 19.80
N THR A 132 -3.38 -6.42 19.90
CA THR A 132 -4.23 -5.32 20.37
C THR A 132 -4.93 -4.57 19.24
N TYR A 133 -4.75 -4.95 17.97
CA TYR A 133 -5.42 -4.25 16.88
C TYR A 133 -6.95 -4.36 16.97
N ALA A 134 -7.64 -3.34 16.46
CA ALA A 134 -9.11 -3.36 16.37
C ALA A 134 -9.56 -4.53 15.47
N GLU A 135 -10.62 -5.21 15.89
CA GLU A 135 -11.19 -6.32 15.12
C GLU A 135 -11.71 -5.83 13.77
N VAL A 136 -11.44 -6.62 12.74
CA VAL A 136 -11.78 -6.30 11.37
C VAL A 136 -13.13 -6.92 11.02
N TYR A 137 -14.20 -6.15 11.25
CA TYR A 137 -15.56 -6.52 10.83
C TYR A 137 -15.91 -5.92 9.46
N ASN A 138 -15.00 -6.04 8.50
CA ASN A 138 -15.13 -5.44 7.17
C ASN A 138 -15.62 -6.42 6.10
N VAL A 139 -16.54 -7.32 6.46
CA VAL A 139 -17.32 -8.03 5.45
C VAL A 139 -18.42 -7.08 5.00
N ALA A 140 -18.10 -6.22 4.03
CA ALA A 140 -19.16 -5.60 3.26
C ALA A 140 -19.87 -6.72 2.50
N GLU A 141 -21.16 -6.92 2.74
CA GLU A 141 -22.01 -7.74 1.87
C GLU A 141 -22.15 -7.05 0.52
N SER A 142 -21.09 -7.14 -0.29
CA SER A 142 -21.09 -6.65 -1.66
C SER A 142 -21.22 -7.83 -2.62
N ARG A 143 -21.99 -7.64 -3.69
CA ARG A 143 -22.05 -8.55 -4.83
C ARG A 143 -21.68 -7.83 -6.11
N GLY A 144 -21.32 -8.59 -7.14
CA GLY A 144 -21.20 -8.07 -8.49
C GLY A 144 -22.54 -7.52 -9.00
N TRP A 145 -22.47 -6.58 -9.94
CA TRP A 145 -23.65 -6.03 -10.60
C TRP A 145 -24.36 -7.08 -11.46
N SER A 146 -25.69 -7.04 -11.48
CA SER A 146 -26.49 -7.81 -12.43
C SER A 146 -26.43 -7.20 -13.83
N ARG A 147 -26.88 -7.95 -14.84
CA ARG A 147 -26.96 -7.44 -16.21
C ARG A 147 -27.93 -6.26 -16.32
N GLU A 148 -29.00 -6.27 -15.53
CA GLU A 148 -30.02 -5.23 -15.46
C GLU A 148 -29.44 -3.94 -14.86
N GLU A 149 -28.65 -4.06 -13.80
CA GLU A 149 -27.95 -2.93 -13.19
C GLU A 149 -26.93 -2.32 -14.15
N ILE A 150 -26.15 -3.15 -14.85
CA ILE A 150 -25.21 -2.68 -15.89
C ILE A 150 -25.95 -1.95 -17.01
N ARG A 151 -27.05 -2.51 -17.52
CA ARG A 151 -27.90 -1.84 -18.51
C ARG A 151 -28.45 -0.51 -17.99
N GLY A 152 -28.82 -0.44 -16.71
CA GLY A 152 -29.24 0.79 -16.04
C GLY A 152 -28.14 1.86 -16.07
N MET A 153 -26.92 1.50 -15.65
CA MET A 153 -25.76 2.41 -15.68
C MET A 153 -25.46 2.91 -17.10
N LEU A 154 -25.54 2.04 -18.11
CA LEU A 154 -25.27 2.41 -19.51
C LEU A 154 -26.26 3.44 -20.08
N ARG A 155 -27.47 3.59 -19.51
CA ARG A 155 -28.43 4.63 -19.92
C ARG A 155 -27.98 6.04 -19.56
N PHE A 156 -27.14 6.17 -18.54
CA PHE A 156 -26.59 7.45 -18.06
C PHE A 156 -25.20 7.77 -18.63
N ALA A 157 -24.62 6.86 -19.41
CA ALA A 157 -23.33 7.07 -20.05
C ALA A 157 -23.45 8.06 -21.22
N THR A 158 -22.67 9.15 -21.19
CA THR A 158 -22.79 10.28 -22.13
C THR A 158 -22.02 10.08 -23.44
N GLY A 159 -21.15 9.07 -23.50
CA GLY A 159 -20.37 8.75 -24.69
C GLY A 159 -19.73 7.38 -24.66
N ALA A 160 -18.94 7.07 -25.69
CA ALA A 160 -18.29 5.79 -25.85
C ALA A 160 -17.31 5.47 -24.70
N VAL A 161 -16.63 6.49 -24.15
CA VAL A 161 -15.68 6.33 -23.05
C VAL A 161 -16.37 5.90 -21.76
N ASP A 162 -17.46 6.57 -21.37
CA ASP A 162 -18.25 6.19 -20.18
C ASP A 162 -18.78 4.76 -20.29
N ARG A 163 -19.31 4.41 -21.47
CA ARG A 163 -19.82 3.06 -21.74
C ARG A 163 -18.71 2.02 -21.63
N ALA A 164 -17.54 2.30 -22.22
CA ALA A 164 -16.39 1.43 -22.11
C ALA A 164 -15.94 1.29 -20.65
N ALA A 165 -15.95 2.38 -19.87
CA ALA A 165 -15.56 2.33 -18.46
C ALA A 165 -16.48 1.42 -17.64
N VAL A 166 -17.81 1.55 -17.81
CA VAL A 166 -18.80 0.68 -17.14
C VAL A 166 -18.60 -0.78 -17.53
N LEU A 167 -18.48 -1.06 -18.83
CA LEU A 167 -18.33 -2.43 -19.33
C LEU A 167 -17.02 -3.05 -18.85
N ILE A 168 -15.90 -2.33 -18.94
CA ILE A 168 -14.60 -2.80 -18.47
C ILE A 168 -14.64 -3.07 -16.96
N ALA A 169 -15.17 -2.14 -16.15
CA ALA A 169 -15.32 -2.32 -14.71
C ALA A 169 -16.10 -3.60 -14.36
N ALA A 170 -17.22 -3.83 -15.06
CA ALA A 170 -18.11 -4.95 -14.79
C ALA A 170 -17.57 -6.31 -15.27
N SER A 171 -16.69 -6.35 -16.27
CA SER A 171 -16.27 -7.59 -16.96
C SER A 171 -14.82 -8.01 -16.71
N SER A 172 -13.95 -7.11 -16.26
CA SER A 172 -12.49 -7.38 -16.21
C SER A 172 -11.92 -7.57 -14.81
N ALA A 173 -12.73 -7.33 -13.76
CA ALA A 173 -12.30 -7.36 -12.36
C ALA A 173 -11.06 -6.49 -12.04
N ILE A 174 -10.75 -5.51 -12.89
CA ILE A 174 -9.63 -4.61 -12.69
C ILE A 174 -9.93 -3.61 -11.57
N ARG A 175 -8.89 -3.17 -10.87
CA ARG A 175 -9.00 -2.09 -9.87
C ARG A 175 -9.05 -0.73 -10.59
N ALA A 176 -9.62 0.29 -9.93
CA ALA A 176 -9.70 1.65 -10.46
C ALA A 176 -8.34 2.20 -10.96
N GLY A 177 -7.24 1.86 -10.29
CA GLY A 177 -5.89 2.27 -10.70
C GLY A 177 -5.38 1.64 -12.01
N ALA A 178 -6.07 0.65 -12.57
CA ALA A 178 -5.72 0.01 -13.84
C ALA A 178 -6.41 0.62 -15.06
N PHE A 179 -7.26 1.66 -14.90
CA PHE A 179 -8.01 2.29 -16.00
C PHE A 179 -7.16 3.12 -16.96
N GLY A 180 -5.86 3.32 -16.69
CA GLY A 180 -4.90 3.94 -17.62
C GLY A 180 -4.56 3.06 -18.84
N ILE A 181 -5.56 2.41 -19.42
CA ILE A 181 -5.47 1.47 -20.54
C ILE A 181 -5.27 2.26 -21.83
N ARG A 182 -4.32 1.85 -22.66
CA ARG A 182 -4.13 2.37 -24.01
C ARG A 182 -4.52 1.30 -25.03
N TRP A 183 -4.72 1.71 -26.28
CA TRP A 183 -5.08 0.78 -27.35
C TRP A 183 -4.15 -0.42 -27.49
N LYS A 184 -2.84 -0.23 -27.28
CA LYS A 184 -1.85 -1.33 -27.32
C LYS A 184 -2.02 -2.38 -26.21
N ASP A 185 -2.75 -2.03 -25.16
CA ASP A 185 -2.98 -2.89 -24.00
C ASP A 185 -4.24 -3.76 -24.19
N ILE A 186 -4.96 -3.58 -25.30
CA ILE A 186 -6.15 -4.34 -25.68
C ILE A 186 -5.80 -5.28 -26.83
N ARG A 187 -6.13 -6.57 -26.71
CA ARG A 187 -5.99 -7.55 -27.78
C ARG A 187 -7.29 -8.29 -28.02
N HIS A 188 -7.71 -8.40 -29.27
CA HIS A 188 -8.88 -9.21 -29.61
C HIS A 188 -8.58 -10.70 -29.45
N VAL A 189 -9.59 -11.42 -28.99
CA VAL A 189 -9.66 -12.88 -29.04
C VAL A 189 -10.73 -13.22 -30.07
N TYR A 190 -10.35 -14.02 -31.06
CA TYR A 190 -11.22 -14.43 -32.16
C TYR A 190 -11.75 -15.84 -31.91
N LYS A 191 -12.97 -16.10 -32.37
CA LYS A 191 -13.54 -17.42 -32.48
C LYS A 191 -13.28 -17.97 -33.88
N ASN A 192 -12.53 -19.06 -33.96
CA ASN A 192 -12.20 -19.78 -35.19
C ASN A 192 -12.86 -21.16 -35.12
N GLY A 193 -14.08 -21.30 -35.64
CA GLY A 193 -14.89 -22.51 -35.42
C GLY A 193 -15.24 -22.65 -33.94
N ASP A 194 -14.79 -23.74 -33.30
CA ASP A 194 -15.00 -23.97 -31.87
C ASP A 194 -13.83 -23.48 -30.99
N ASP A 195 -12.73 -23.05 -31.60
CA ASP A 195 -11.52 -22.62 -30.87
C ASP A 195 -11.45 -21.10 -30.67
N LEU A 196 -10.79 -20.70 -29.57
CA LEU A 196 -10.45 -19.31 -29.30
C LEU A 196 -8.95 -19.07 -29.56
N SER A 197 -8.62 -18.04 -30.32
CA SER A 197 -7.22 -17.68 -30.56
C SER A 197 -7.00 -16.16 -30.66
N PHE A 198 -5.75 -15.73 -30.56
CA PHE A 198 -5.37 -14.33 -30.82
C PHE A 198 -5.16 -14.04 -32.31
N GLU A 199 -5.14 -15.08 -33.15
CA GLU A 199 -4.91 -14.98 -34.58
C GLU A 199 -6.24 -14.97 -35.33
N LYS A 200 -6.41 -13.98 -36.19
CA LYS A 200 -7.61 -13.84 -36.99
C LYS A 200 -7.59 -14.85 -38.14
N GLY A 201 -8.41 -15.90 -38.08
CA GLY A 201 -8.63 -16.84 -39.17
C GLY A 201 -9.58 -16.30 -40.24
N GLU A 202 -9.65 -16.98 -41.38
CA GLU A 202 -10.66 -16.70 -42.42
C GLU A 202 -12.07 -17.02 -41.89
N GLY A 203 -13.01 -16.08 -42.03
CA GLY A 203 -14.37 -16.21 -41.48
C GLY A 203 -14.48 -16.03 -39.96
N SER A 204 -13.42 -15.64 -39.27
CA SER A 204 -13.41 -15.47 -37.82
C SER A 204 -14.17 -14.23 -37.31
N GLU A 205 -14.78 -14.38 -36.14
CA GLU A 205 -15.50 -13.31 -35.43
C GLU A 205 -14.82 -12.94 -34.12
N VAL A 206 -14.96 -11.68 -33.68
CA VAL A 206 -14.41 -11.24 -32.38
C VAL A 206 -15.27 -11.84 -31.27
N ALA A 207 -14.67 -12.71 -30.46
CA ALA A 207 -15.33 -13.34 -29.32
C ALA A 207 -15.31 -12.43 -28.08
N CYS A 208 -14.14 -11.90 -27.75
CA CYS A 208 -13.93 -10.98 -26.64
C CYS A 208 -12.62 -10.19 -26.82
N ALA A 209 -12.28 -9.38 -25.82
CA ALA A 209 -10.99 -8.70 -25.77
C ALA A 209 -10.27 -9.04 -24.45
N MET A 210 -8.97 -9.30 -24.55
CA MET A 210 -8.07 -9.41 -23.41
C MET A 210 -7.45 -8.05 -23.11
N LEU A 211 -7.40 -7.70 -21.83
CA LEU A 211 -6.77 -6.49 -21.32
C LEU A 211 -5.45 -6.84 -20.63
N THR A 212 -4.37 -6.16 -21.00
CA THR A 212 -3.10 -6.21 -20.27
C THR A 212 -3.08 -5.08 -19.25
N VAL A 213 -3.09 -5.43 -17.96
CA VAL A 213 -2.98 -4.47 -16.87
C VAL A 213 -1.59 -4.53 -16.24
N TYR A 214 -1.08 -3.38 -15.79
CA TYR A 214 0.25 -3.24 -15.17
C TYR A 214 1.42 -3.76 -16.05
N PRO A 215 1.61 -3.21 -17.26
CA PRO A 215 2.73 -3.61 -18.11
C PRO A 215 4.08 -3.26 -17.44
N GLY A 216 4.98 -4.22 -17.36
CA GLY A 216 6.35 -4.02 -16.83
C GLY A 216 6.52 -4.26 -15.33
N THR A 217 5.47 -4.63 -14.59
CA THR A 217 5.63 -5.20 -13.24
C THR A 217 5.90 -6.71 -13.36
N ARG A 218 7.18 -7.07 -13.50
CA ARG A 218 7.72 -8.41 -13.22
C ARG A 218 8.83 -8.27 -12.20
#